data_AF-A6G051-F1
#
_entry.id   AF-A6G051-F1
#
_cell.length_a   1.000
_cell.length_b   1.000
_cell.length_c   1.000
_cell.angle_alpha   90.00
_cell.angle_beta   90.00
_cell.angle_gamma   90.00
#
_symmetry.space_group_name_H-M   'P 1'
#
loop_
_entity.id
_entity.type
_entity.pdbx_description
1 polymer ?
#
loop_
_entity_poly.entity_id
_entity_poly.type
_entity_poly.pdbx_seq_one_letter_code
_entity_poly.pdbx_strand_id
1 'polypeptide(L)'
;MILALGCDGDGEDGQASADENGGDSESTAAADVDTDTSSSEESSSSEESSSSEESSTEESSSEDTSSSEESSAEETGTEESSSEETGTEESSSEESSSEESSTEETGTEESSSETDTGSDCADNDAYEPNAVPEDAPTIPWTNISFSTAVAHLEGGFLCPGEDDWYRYAGSEIDFGLEPNSPYIFSFNLLHEDSSWCGMPCGNQDLPDAPENTITVEAYDADTLELLGSSSSTHGRVKLTGVGVAFAGDVLIRVFSPTPDASFGYSMSYFLQDEAGEDECEC
;
A
#
# COMPACT_ATOMS: atom_id res chain seq x y z
N MET A 1 31.06 39.35 3.29
CA MET A 1 30.58 40.75 3.27
C MET A 1 29.08 40.66 3.13
N ILE A 2 28.38 41.18 4.13
CA ILE A 2 26.92 41.13 4.32
C ILE A 2 26.20 41.99 3.27
N LEU A 3 24.96 41.59 2.93
CA LEU A 3 23.76 42.38 2.53
C LEU A 3 23.08 41.73 1.31
N ALA A 4 21.75 41.67 1.14
CA ALA A 4 20.56 41.67 1.99
C ALA A 4 19.37 41.52 1.01
N LEU A 5 18.36 40.77 1.43
CA LEU A 5 16.89 40.95 1.26
C LEU A 5 16.32 41.64 0.01
N GLY A 6 15.26 41.02 -0.52
CA GLY A 6 14.27 41.68 -1.37
C GLY A 6 13.16 40.74 -1.87
N CYS A 7 12.28 40.29 -0.97
CA CYS A 7 10.91 39.89 -1.33
C CYS A 7 10.03 41.13 -1.21
N ASP A 8 9.40 41.58 -2.30
CA ASP A 8 8.18 42.40 -2.26
C ASP A 8 7.66 42.60 -3.69
N GLY A 9 6.36 42.35 -3.89
CA GLY A 9 5.66 42.78 -5.08
C GLY A 9 4.63 41.79 -5.58
N ASP A 10 3.44 41.81 -5.00
CA ASP A 10 2.21 41.74 -5.79
C ASP A 10 1.13 42.57 -5.10
N GLY A 11 0.75 43.65 -5.79
CA GLY A 11 -0.34 44.52 -5.42
C GLY A 11 -1.49 44.40 -6.43
N GLU A 12 -2.59 45.03 -6.02
CA GLU A 12 -3.72 45.51 -6.83
C GLU A 12 -4.90 44.55 -7.03
N ASP A 13 -5.78 44.57 -6.01
CA ASP A 13 -7.18 44.97 -6.09
C ASP A 13 -7.81 45.11 -7.50
N GLY A 14 -8.78 44.24 -7.79
CA GLY A 14 -9.70 44.36 -8.92
C GLY A 14 -11.15 44.11 -8.49
N GLN A 15 -11.88 45.20 -8.22
CA GLN A 15 -13.32 45.20 -7.92
C GLN A 15 -14.21 44.92 -9.14
N ALA A 16 -15.29 44.18 -8.87
CA ALA A 16 -16.67 44.37 -9.33
C ALA A 16 -17.04 44.24 -10.82
N SER A 17 -17.98 43.33 -11.08
CA SER A 17 -19.22 43.69 -11.78
C SER A 17 -20.35 42.72 -11.42
N ALA A 18 -21.49 43.32 -11.10
CA ALA A 18 -22.76 42.71 -10.74
C ALA A 18 -23.48 42.17 -11.99
N ASP A 19 -24.28 41.12 -11.79
CA ASP A 19 -25.47 40.89 -12.62
C ASP A 19 -26.65 40.52 -11.73
N GLU A 20 -27.66 41.38 -11.81
CA GLU A 20 -28.98 41.24 -11.21
C GLU A 20 -29.89 40.42 -12.15
N ASN A 21 -30.57 39.40 -11.60
CA ASN A 21 -31.92 39.00 -12.00
C ASN A 21 -32.39 37.95 -10.98
N GLY A 22 -33.46 38.12 -10.21
CA GLY A 22 -34.76 38.64 -10.59
C GLY A 22 -35.73 37.45 -10.65
N GLY A 23 -36.45 37.18 -9.55
CA GLY A 23 -37.32 36.02 -9.44
C GLY A 23 -38.09 35.95 -8.12
N ASP A 24 -38.98 36.91 -7.89
CA ASP A 24 -40.04 36.87 -6.89
C ASP A 24 -40.93 35.63 -7.01
N SER A 25 -41.31 35.02 -5.88
CA SER A 25 -42.63 34.41 -5.66
C SER A 25 -42.89 34.13 -4.17
N GLU A 26 -43.63 35.06 -3.56
CA GLU A 26 -44.82 34.85 -2.72
C GLU A 26 -44.73 34.03 -1.39
N SER A 27 -44.48 34.79 -0.31
CA SER A 27 -45.35 34.98 0.87
C SER A 27 -46.24 33.83 1.39
N THR A 28 -45.98 33.37 2.62
CA THR A 28 -47.03 33.22 3.66
C THR A 28 -46.50 33.41 5.09
N ALA A 29 -47.00 34.47 5.73
CA ALA A 29 -47.55 34.57 7.09
C ALA A 29 -46.76 34.12 8.36
N ALA A 30 -46.45 35.15 9.17
CA ALA A 30 -46.80 35.36 10.58
C ALA A 30 -46.32 34.37 11.67
N ALA A 31 -45.51 34.88 12.61
CA ALA A 31 -45.91 35.03 14.02
C ALA A 31 -44.82 35.77 14.84
N ASP A 32 -45.25 36.82 15.53
CA ASP A 32 -44.55 37.51 16.62
C ASP A 32 -44.06 36.56 17.73
N VAL A 33 -42.84 36.78 18.23
CA VAL A 33 -42.58 36.63 19.68
C VAL A 33 -41.43 37.54 20.10
N ASP A 34 -41.78 38.59 20.86
CA ASP A 34 -40.89 39.35 21.72
C ASP A 34 -40.45 38.48 22.91
N THR A 35 -39.16 38.46 23.23
CA THR A 35 -38.70 38.17 24.59
C THR A 35 -37.35 38.85 24.86
N ASP A 36 -37.41 40.07 25.39
CA ASP A 36 -36.39 40.65 26.25
C ASP A 36 -36.35 39.89 27.58
N THR A 37 -35.20 39.36 28.04
CA THR A 37 -34.82 39.43 29.47
C THR A 37 -33.35 39.05 29.74
N SER A 38 -32.59 40.06 30.20
CA SER A 38 -31.63 40.08 31.31
C SER A 38 -30.38 39.18 31.36
N SER A 39 -29.25 39.89 31.42
CA SER A 39 -28.20 39.89 32.48
C SER A 39 -27.52 38.58 32.86
N SER A 40 -26.18 38.60 32.80
CA SER A 40 -25.28 38.29 33.93
C SER A 40 -23.84 38.71 33.56
N GLU A 41 -23.33 39.71 34.28
CA GLU A 41 -21.88 39.89 34.46
C GLU A 41 -21.37 38.80 35.41
N GLU A 42 -20.09 38.43 35.34
CA GLU A 42 -19.17 38.22 36.48
C GLU A 42 -17.85 37.60 35.99
N SER A 43 -16.80 38.43 36.09
CA SER A 43 -15.39 38.22 36.44
C SER A 43 -14.85 36.80 36.70
N SER A 44 -13.61 36.53 36.27
CA SER A 44 -12.59 35.76 37.01
C SER A 44 -11.17 35.99 36.45
N SER A 45 -10.32 36.60 37.28
CA SER A 45 -8.86 36.71 37.13
C SER A 45 -8.15 35.64 37.97
N SER A 46 -7.02 35.10 37.51
CA SER A 46 -5.80 34.66 38.27
C SER A 46 -4.87 33.93 37.27
N GLU A 47 -3.67 34.39 36.90
CA GLU A 47 -2.41 34.64 37.64
C GLU A 47 -1.82 33.39 38.32
N GLU A 48 -0.80 32.81 37.64
CA GLU A 48 0.51 32.32 38.09
C GLU A 48 0.68 31.77 39.53
N SER A 49 1.32 30.60 39.66
CA SER A 49 2.37 30.35 40.67
C SER A 49 3.15 29.05 40.43
N SER A 50 4.46 29.18 40.54
CA SER A 50 5.51 28.18 40.45
C SER A 50 5.69 27.36 41.73
N SER A 51 6.45 26.25 41.61
CA SER A 51 7.59 25.87 42.46
C SER A 51 7.53 24.57 43.30
N SER A 52 8.60 23.78 43.11
CA SER A 52 9.38 23.01 44.10
C SER A 52 9.05 21.54 44.40
N GLU A 53 9.96 20.67 43.92
CA GLU A 53 10.82 19.72 44.67
C GLU A 53 10.30 19.16 46.01
N GLU A 54 10.37 17.83 46.20
CA GLU A 54 11.05 17.22 47.36
C GLU A 54 11.27 15.72 47.10
N SER A 55 12.49 15.30 47.45
CA SER A 55 13.05 13.95 47.42
C SER A 55 12.58 13.11 48.62
N SER A 56 12.46 11.79 48.49
CA SER A 56 12.48 10.86 49.62
C SER A 56 12.92 9.44 49.22
N THR A 57 14.09 9.11 49.73
CA THR A 57 14.81 7.83 49.89
C THR A 57 14.02 6.67 50.52
N GLU A 58 14.33 5.47 50.02
CA GLU A 58 14.62 4.18 50.71
C GLU A 58 13.96 3.88 52.07
N GLU A 59 13.37 2.68 52.21
CA GLU A 59 13.64 1.77 53.34
C GLU A 59 13.18 0.34 52.99
N SER A 60 14.03 -0.62 53.41
CA SER A 60 13.93 -2.06 53.22
C SER A 60 12.92 -2.72 54.18
N SER A 61 12.39 -3.91 53.82
CA SER A 61 12.06 -4.95 54.79
C SER A 61 12.05 -6.34 54.16
N SER A 62 12.78 -7.21 54.84
CA SER A 62 13.19 -8.58 54.54
C SER A 62 12.20 -9.64 55.05
N GLU A 63 12.38 -10.89 54.57
CA GLU A 63 12.19 -12.18 55.28
C GLU A 63 10.73 -12.58 55.64
N ASP A 64 10.16 -13.78 55.47
CA ASP A 64 10.55 -15.18 55.29
C ASP A 64 9.33 -15.90 54.61
N THR A 65 9.43 -17.01 53.87
CA THR A 65 9.44 -18.37 54.44
C THR A 65 9.51 -19.42 53.33
N SER A 66 10.34 -20.42 53.59
CA SER A 66 10.60 -21.65 52.85
C SER A 66 9.37 -22.56 52.67
N SER A 67 9.32 -23.33 51.57
CA SER A 67 9.43 -24.81 51.58
C SER A 67 8.87 -25.45 50.31
N SER A 68 9.53 -26.55 49.92
CA SER A 68 9.03 -27.72 49.18
C SER A 68 9.49 -27.86 47.73
N GLU A 69 10.74 -28.31 47.64
CA GLU A 69 11.24 -29.41 46.82
C GLU A 69 10.19 -30.46 46.39
N GLU A 70 10.32 -30.97 45.16
CA GLU A 70 10.40 -32.40 44.79
C GLU A 70 9.67 -32.75 43.46
N SER A 71 10.51 -33.06 42.46
CA SER A 71 10.53 -34.32 41.69
C SER A 71 9.38 -34.70 40.74
N SER A 72 9.71 -34.84 39.44
CA SER A 72 9.57 -36.08 38.62
C SER A 72 9.93 -35.81 37.14
N ALA A 73 11.04 -36.40 36.65
CA ALA A 73 11.11 -37.55 35.72
C ALA A 73 11.09 -37.12 34.23
N GLU A 74 12.22 -37.10 33.50
CA GLU A 74 12.94 -38.25 32.87
C GLU A 74 12.00 -39.21 32.13
N GLU A 75 12.09 -39.25 30.79
CA GLU A 75 11.91 -40.40 29.88
C GLU A 75 12.37 -39.91 28.48
N THR A 76 13.62 -40.12 28.07
CA THR A 76 14.15 -41.23 27.24
C THR A 76 13.35 -41.58 25.97
N GLY A 77 14.06 -41.54 24.84
CA GLY A 77 13.65 -42.08 23.53
C GLY A 77 14.80 -41.96 22.54
N THR A 78 15.90 -42.70 22.76
CA THR A 78 16.30 -43.89 21.97
C THR A 78 16.71 -43.58 20.52
N GLU A 79 17.99 -43.28 20.39
CA GLU A 79 18.87 -43.66 19.28
C GLU A 79 18.86 -45.20 19.12
N GLU A 80 18.79 -45.73 17.88
CA GLU A 80 19.40 -47.03 17.49
C GLU A 80 19.50 -47.12 15.94
N SER A 81 20.71 -46.83 15.46
CA SER A 81 21.60 -47.66 14.61
C SER A 81 21.09 -48.61 13.51
N SER A 82 21.83 -48.49 12.39
CA SER A 82 22.38 -49.55 11.49
C SER A 82 21.59 -50.02 10.27
N SER A 83 22.20 -49.82 9.09
CA SER A 83 22.75 -50.93 8.27
C SER A 83 23.69 -50.39 7.17
N GLU A 84 24.98 -50.69 7.29
CA GLU A 84 25.92 -50.82 6.16
C GLU A 84 25.57 -52.06 5.32
N GLU A 85 25.93 -52.06 4.03
CA GLU A 85 26.49 -53.18 3.22
C GLU A 85 26.53 -52.69 1.74
N THR A 86 27.67 -52.24 1.23
CA THR A 86 28.66 -52.98 0.40
C THR A 86 28.21 -53.37 -1.03
N GLY A 87 28.74 -52.60 -2.00
CA GLY A 87 29.43 -53.08 -3.21
C GLY A 87 28.65 -53.79 -4.33
N THR A 88 28.71 -53.24 -5.55
CA THR A 88 29.34 -53.95 -6.69
C THR A 88 29.59 -52.99 -7.86
N GLU A 89 30.87 -52.89 -8.20
CA GLU A 89 31.43 -52.29 -9.41
C GLU A 89 31.45 -53.33 -10.55
N GLU A 90 31.38 -52.83 -11.79
CA GLU A 90 31.97 -53.38 -13.03
C GLU A 90 31.39 -54.66 -13.68
N SER A 91 30.80 -54.51 -14.87
CA SER A 91 31.42 -54.95 -16.15
C SER A 91 30.41 -55.26 -17.25
N SER A 92 30.57 -54.54 -18.36
CA SER A 92 30.45 -54.92 -19.78
C SER A 92 30.03 -56.36 -20.11
N SER A 93 29.14 -56.52 -21.08
CA SER A 93 29.46 -57.07 -22.42
C SER A 93 28.23 -57.09 -23.32
N GLU A 94 28.43 -56.48 -24.50
CA GLU A 94 28.02 -56.92 -25.84
C GLU A 94 26.62 -57.52 -26.04
N GLU A 95 25.84 -56.93 -26.97
CA GLU A 95 25.33 -57.66 -28.13
C GLU A 95 24.84 -56.68 -29.22
N SER A 96 25.47 -56.81 -30.37
CA SER A 96 24.86 -56.85 -31.71
C SER A 96 24.14 -55.61 -32.28
N SER A 97 24.80 -55.09 -33.32
CA SER A 97 24.33 -54.24 -34.39
C SER A 97 22.93 -54.60 -34.91
N SER A 98 22.10 -53.59 -35.14
CA SER A 98 21.16 -53.57 -36.26
C SER A 98 21.02 -52.13 -36.72
N GLU A 99 21.42 -51.95 -37.98
CA GLU A 99 21.18 -50.78 -38.78
C GLU A 99 19.67 -50.49 -38.84
N GLU A 100 19.32 -49.22 -38.95
CA GLU A 100 18.38 -48.67 -39.95
C GLU A 100 17.76 -47.36 -39.43
N SER A 101 17.69 -46.40 -40.35
CA SER A 101 16.84 -45.20 -40.34
C SER A 101 17.32 -44.01 -39.50
N SER A 102 18.17 -43.22 -40.14
CA SER A 102 18.16 -41.77 -40.00
C SER A 102 16.74 -41.25 -40.28
N THR A 103 16.08 -40.75 -39.25
CA THR A 103 14.91 -39.87 -39.41
C THR A 103 15.08 -38.74 -38.42
N GLU A 104 14.91 -37.53 -38.93
CA GLU A 104 15.03 -36.28 -38.20
C GLU A 104 14.14 -36.26 -36.97
N GLU A 105 14.74 -36.19 -35.79
CA GLU A 105 14.06 -35.68 -34.61
C GLU A 105 14.48 -34.21 -34.51
N THR A 106 13.62 -33.35 -35.07
CA THR A 106 13.55 -31.95 -34.71
C THR A 106 13.61 -31.84 -33.20
N GLY A 107 14.55 -31.05 -32.68
CA GLY A 107 14.54 -30.63 -31.29
C GLY A 107 13.22 -29.89 -31.04
N THR A 108 12.26 -30.62 -30.47
CA THR A 108 11.16 -30.01 -29.75
C THR A 108 11.79 -29.39 -28.53
N GLU A 109 12.13 -28.11 -28.67
CA GLU A 109 12.22 -27.20 -27.54
C GLU A 109 10.91 -27.38 -26.78
N GLU A 110 10.96 -28.09 -25.65
CA GLU A 110 9.90 -28.03 -24.65
C GLU A 110 9.94 -26.61 -24.08
N SER A 111 9.39 -25.66 -24.84
CA SER A 111 8.81 -24.47 -24.27
C SER A 111 7.76 -24.98 -23.29
N SER A 112 8.05 -24.83 -22.00
CA SER A 112 7.04 -24.83 -20.95
C SER A 112 6.05 -23.70 -21.25
N SER A 113 5.13 -23.93 -22.18
CA SER A 113 3.90 -23.18 -22.36
C SER A 113 2.90 -23.71 -21.34
N GLU A 114 3.21 -23.51 -20.07
CA GLU A 114 2.29 -23.60 -18.94
C GLU A 114 2.45 -22.26 -18.23
N THR A 115 1.80 -21.19 -18.66
CA THR A 115 0.40 -20.91 -18.30
C THR A 115 -0.06 -19.75 -19.18
N ASP A 116 -0.57 -20.05 -20.37
CA ASP A 116 -1.26 -19.06 -21.23
C ASP A 116 -2.72 -19.01 -20.76
N THR A 117 -2.96 -18.46 -19.56
CA THR A 117 -4.33 -18.27 -19.05
C THR A 117 -4.89 -16.87 -19.30
N GLY A 118 -4.15 -16.00 -20.00
CA GLY A 118 -4.59 -14.62 -20.24
C GLY A 118 -4.56 -14.09 -21.69
N SER A 119 -4.19 -14.89 -22.68
CA SER A 119 -3.86 -14.34 -24.01
C SER A 119 -5.04 -13.96 -24.92
N ASP A 120 -6.28 -13.91 -24.44
CA ASP A 120 -7.43 -13.60 -25.31
C ASP A 120 -8.56 -12.80 -24.61
N CYS A 121 -8.24 -11.97 -23.62
CA CYS A 121 -9.18 -10.92 -23.24
C CYS A 121 -9.15 -9.80 -24.30
N ALA A 122 -10.33 -9.51 -24.87
CA ALA A 122 -10.45 -8.57 -25.99
C ALA A 122 -10.11 -7.12 -25.63
N ASP A 123 -10.16 -6.80 -24.34
CA ASP A 123 -9.99 -5.47 -23.76
C ASP A 123 -8.67 -5.36 -22.98
N ASN A 124 -7.65 -6.11 -23.39
CA ASN A 124 -6.34 -6.06 -22.75
C ASN A 124 -5.69 -4.67 -22.90
N ASP A 125 -5.02 -4.20 -21.85
CA ASP A 125 -4.48 -2.84 -21.76
C ASP A 125 -3.09 -2.68 -22.42
N ALA A 126 -2.48 -1.51 -22.28
CA ALA A 126 -1.19 -1.18 -22.89
C ALA A 126 0.03 -1.58 -22.04
N TYR A 127 -0.19 -2.11 -20.83
CA TYR A 127 0.81 -2.47 -19.84
C TYR A 127 1.21 -3.95 -19.91
N GLU A 128 0.56 -4.71 -20.79
CA GLU A 128 0.77 -6.14 -20.93
C GLU A 128 1.90 -6.53 -21.91
N PRO A 129 2.58 -7.68 -21.68
CA PRO A 129 2.30 -8.68 -20.64
C PRO A 129 2.75 -8.24 -19.24
N ASN A 130 1.94 -8.49 -18.21
CA ASN A 130 2.30 -8.25 -16.80
C ASN A 130 1.69 -9.26 -15.81
N ALA A 131 1.37 -10.47 -16.29
CA ALA A 131 0.81 -11.57 -15.50
C ALA A 131 1.70 -12.10 -14.36
N VAL A 132 3.00 -11.78 -14.40
CA VAL A 132 4.01 -12.26 -13.44
C VAL A 132 4.91 -11.12 -12.96
N PRO A 133 5.51 -11.24 -11.75
CA PRO A 133 6.38 -10.21 -11.19
C PRO A 133 7.55 -9.78 -12.08
N GLU A 134 8.08 -10.72 -12.87
CA GLU A 134 9.25 -10.51 -13.73
C GLU A 134 8.95 -9.62 -14.94
N ASP A 135 7.69 -9.61 -15.37
CA ASP A 135 7.20 -8.83 -16.51
C ASP A 135 6.54 -7.52 -16.07
N ALA A 136 6.50 -7.23 -14.77
CA ALA A 136 5.86 -6.04 -14.21
C ALA A 136 6.43 -4.73 -14.82
N PRO A 137 5.63 -3.95 -15.57
CA PRO A 137 6.09 -2.68 -16.12
C PRO A 137 6.35 -1.67 -15.00
N THR A 138 7.42 -0.90 -15.18
CA THR A 138 7.73 0.22 -14.29
C THR A 138 6.80 1.40 -14.57
N ILE A 139 6.07 1.84 -13.55
CA ILE A 139 5.19 3.00 -13.62
C ILE A 139 5.99 4.26 -13.28
N PRO A 140 6.04 5.26 -14.20
CA PRO A 140 6.85 6.44 -13.98
C PRO A 140 6.24 7.36 -12.91
N TRP A 141 7.12 7.98 -12.13
CA TRP A 141 6.76 9.07 -11.24
C TRP A 141 6.29 10.29 -12.03
N THR A 142 5.11 10.79 -11.69
CA THR A 142 4.47 11.93 -12.34
C THR A 142 4.78 13.26 -11.65
N ASN A 143 5.00 13.22 -10.33
CA ASN A 143 5.38 14.36 -9.52
C ASN A 143 6.36 13.92 -8.44
N ILE A 144 7.48 14.63 -8.31
CA ILE A 144 8.46 14.42 -7.24
C ILE A 144 8.74 15.81 -6.65
N SER A 145 8.59 15.92 -5.34
CA SER A 145 8.96 17.08 -4.54
C SER A 145 10.08 16.69 -3.57
N PHE A 146 10.43 17.58 -2.64
CA PHE A 146 11.48 17.31 -1.67
C PHE A 146 11.10 16.23 -0.64
N SER A 147 9.80 16.01 -0.42
CA SER A 147 9.29 15.08 0.61
C SER A 147 8.20 14.14 0.12
N THR A 148 7.77 14.26 -1.14
CA THR A 148 6.68 13.44 -1.69
C THR A 148 6.95 13.03 -3.14
N ALA A 149 6.49 11.84 -3.52
CA ALA A 149 6.50 11.35 -4.88
C ALA A 149 5.16 10.70 -5.21
N VAL A 150 4.67 10.94 -6.43
CA VAL A 150 3.35 10.47 -6.88
C VAL A 150 3.47 9.84 -8.26
N ALA A 151 2.92 8.64 -8.42
CA ALA A 151 2.78 7.97 -9.70
C ALA A 151 1.30 7.64 -9.95
N HIS A 152 0.87 7.76 -11.20
CA HIS A 152 -0.49 7.48 -11.64
C HIS A 152 -0.47 6.48 -12.78
N LEU A 153 -1.38 5.53 -12.74
CA LEU A 153 -1.70 4.64 -13.84
C LEU A 153 -3.17 4.83 -14.18
N GLU A 154 -3.46 5.08 -15.45
CA GLU A 154 -4.81 5.22 -15.97
C GLU A 154 -5.02 4.18 -17.07
N GLY A 155 -6.24 3.62 -17.15
CA GLY A 155 -6.59 2.62 -18.16
C GLY A 155 -5.89 1.28 -17.97
N GLY A 156 -5.68 0.87 -16.72
CA GLY A 156 -5.36 -0.53 -16.40
C GLY A 156 -6.60 -1.40 -16.61
N PHE A 157 -6.44 -2.67 -16.96
CA PHE A 157 -7.56 -3.57 -17.18
C PHE A 157 -7.27 -4.97 -16.67
N LEU A 158 -8.08 -5.46 -15.73
CA LEU A 158 -7.95 -6.79 -15.18
C LEU A 158 -8.77 -7.78 -16.02
N CYS A 159 -8.11 -8.81 -16.52
CA CYS A 159 -8.74 -9.89 -17.27
C CYS A 159 -9.14 -11.08 -16.35
N PRO A 160 -10.14 -11.89 -16.74
CA PRO A 160 -10.65 -12.97 -15.89
C PRO A 160 -9.58 -13.98 -15.45
N GLY A 161 -9.35 -14.07 -14.14
CA GLY A 161 -8.44 -15.04 -13.54
C GLY A 161 -6.96 -14.68 -13.68
N GLU A 162 -6.66 -13.44 -14.07
CA GLU A 162 -5.30 -12.93 -14.21
C GLU A 162 -4.86 -12.12 -12.98
N ASP A 163 -3.56 -11.86 -12.94
CA ASP A 163 -2.91 -11.02 -11.94
C ASP A 163 -2.13 -9.93 -12.67
N ASP A 164 -2.40 -8.66 -12.41
CA ASP A 164 -1.63 -7.57 -13.02
C ASP A 164 -0.52 -7.13 -12.05
N TRP A 165 0.73 -7.25 -12.48
CA TRP A 165 1.88 -6.81 -11.72
C TRP A 165 2.40 -5.46 -12.21
N TYR A 166 2.80 -4.59 -11.27
CA TYR A 166 3.37 -3.27 -11.57
C TYR A 166 4.54 -2.97 -10.66
N ARG A 167 5.58 -2.32 -11.20
CA ARG A 167 6.74 -1.90 -10.42
C ARG A 167 6.73 -0.39 -10.20
N TYR A 168 6.99 0.02 -8.97
CA TYR A 168 7.27 1.40 -8.59
C TYR A 168 8.71 1.50 -8.11
N ALA A 169 9.53 2.26 -8.84
CA ALA A 169 10.95 2.39 -8.57
C ALA A 169 11.20 3.40 -7.44
N GLY A 170 10.91 3.00 -6.20
CA GLY A 170 11.14 3.83 -5.01
C GLY A 170 12.62 4.11 -4.78
N SER A 171 13.51 3.20 -5.20
CA SER A 171 14.96 3.39 -5.08
C SER A 171 15.52 4.52 -5.96
N GLU A 172 14.76 4.99 -6.95
CA GLU A 172 15.11 6.15 -7.77
C GLU A 172 14.76 7.49 -7.10
N ILE A 173 13.99 7.45 -6.00
CA ILE A 173 13.57 8.62 -5.25
C ILE A 173 14.57 8.91 -4.14
N ASP A 174 15.16 10.10 -4.18
CA ASP A 174 16.03 10.63 -3.13
C ASP A 174 15.42 11.89 -2.54
N PHE A 175 14.77 11.76 -1.39
CA PHE A 175 14.27 12.89 -0.60
C PHE A 175 15.38 13.54 0.27
N GLY A 176 16.63 13.08 0.19
CA GLY A 176 17.74 13.59 1.00
C GLY A 176 17.68 13.17 2.47
N LEU A 177 17.01 12.06 2.76
CA LEU A 177 16.79 11.57 4.11
C LEU A 177 18.01 10.90 4.72
N GLU A 178 17.99 10.78 6.05
CA GLU A 178 18.91 9.90 6.74
C GLU A 178 18.69 8.44 6.32
N PRO A 179 19.75 7.62 6.25
CA PRO A 179 19.60 6.22 5.95
C PRO A 179 18.67 5.56 6.98
N ASN A 180 17.70 4.77 6.48
CA ASN A 180 16.65 4.10 7.26
C ASN A 180 15.56 5.03 7.83
N SER A 181 15.40 6.25 7.33
CA SER A 181 14.17 7.00 7.59
C SER A 181 12.96 6.23 7.04
N PRO A 182 11.89 6.09 7.83
CA PRO A 182 10.66 5.46 7.37
C PRO A 182 9.97 6.30 6.32
N TYR A 183 9.32 5.62 5.39
CA TYR A 183 8.47 6.22 4.38
C TYR A 183 7.02 5.88 4.68
N ILE A 184 6.14 6.86 4.48
CA ILE A 184 4.70 6.66 4.45
C ILE A 184 4.34 6.35 3.00
N PHE A 185 3.63 5.24 2.78
CA PHE A 185 3.06 4.94 1.47
C PHE A 185 1.53 4.90 1.55
N SER A 186 0.90 5.35 0.46
CA SER A 186 -0.52 5.17 0.22
C SER A 186 -0.74 4.78 -1.23
N PHE A 187 -1.42 3.67 -1.43
CA PHE A 187 -1.84 3.18 -2.71
C PHE A 187 -3.36 3.19 -2.77
N ASN A 188 -3.92 3.80 -3.82
CA ASN A 188 -5.35 3.76 -4.08
C ASN A 188 -5.58 3.17 -5.46
N LEU A 189 -6.43 2.15 -5.54
CA LEU A 189 -6.96 1.60 -6.77
C LEU A 189 -8.45 1.87 -6.85
N LEU A 190 -8.89 2.28 -8.03
CA LEU A 190 -10.26 2.64 -8.32
C LEU A 190 -10.73 1.92 -9.59
N HIS A 191 -11.76 1.09 -9.48
CA HIS A 191 -12.49 0.57 -10.64
C HIS A 191 -13.04 1.74 -11.46
N GLU A 192 -12.99 1.68 -12.80
CA GLU A 192 -13.36 2.80 -13.69
C GLU A 192 -14.79 3.32 -13.47
N ASP A 193 -15.75 2.42 -13.22
CA ASP A 193 -17.13 2.77 -12.88
C ASP A 193 -17.36 3.22 -11.41
N SER A 194 -16.30 3.28 -10.60
CA SER A 194 -16.37 3.68 -9.19
C SER A 194 -15.83 5.09 -8.97
N SER A 195 -16.03 5.62 -7.77
CA SER A 195 -15.47 6.93 -7.41
C SER A 195 -15.23 7.10 -5.91
N TRP A 196 -14.25 7.91 -5.56
CA TRP A 196 -14.00 8.34 -4.17
C TRP A 196 -14.95 9.44 -3.70
N CYS A 197 -15.60 10.16 -4.61
CA CYS A 197 -16.33 11.37 -4.27
C CYS A 197 -17.77 11.13 -3.76
N GLY A 198 -18.18 9.87 -3.60
CA GLY A 198 -19.46 9.46 -3.02
C GLY A 198 -20.69 10.09 -3.69
N MET A 199 -21.83 9.99 -3.01
CA MET A 199 -23.12 10.50 -3.49
C MET A 199 -23.15 11.99 -3.91
N PRO A 200 -22.44 12.95 -3.27
CA PRO A 200 -22.56 14.36 -3.66
C PRO A 200 -21.98 14.69 -5.04
N CYS A 201 -21.15 13.81 -5.62
CA CYS A 201 -20.56 14.02 -6.93
C CYS A 201 -21.18 13.17 -8.03
N GLY A 202 -22.28 12.48 -7.76
CA GLY A 202 -23.07 11.77 -8.76
C GLY A 202 -22.49 10.45 -9.26
N ASN A 203 -21.27 10.08 -8.85
CA ASN A 203 -20.70 8.77 -9.13
C ASN A 203 -21.07 7.80 -8.00
N GLN A 204 -21.68 6.69 -8.38
CA GLN A 204 -22.21 5.71 -7.44
C GLN A 204 -21.10 4.78 -6.98
N ASP A 205 -21.09 4.48 -5.68
CA ASP A 205 -20.36 3.33 -5.17
C ASP A 205 -20.87 2.09 -5.91
N LEU A 206 -19.95 1.29 -6.46
CA LEU A 206 -20.32 0.00 -7.00
C LEU A 206 -20.96 -0.84 -5.88
N PRO A 207 -22.08 -1.54 -6.16
CA PRO A 207 -22.68 -2.41 -5.16
C PRO A 207 -21.69 -3.50 -4.77
N ASP A 208 -21.73 -3.92 -3.50
CA ASP A 208 -20.95 -5.06 -3.04
C ASP A 208 -21.30 -6.29 -3.88
N ALA A 209 -20.34 -6.78 -4.66
CA ALA A 209 -20.53 -7.94 -5.51
C ALA A 209 -19.21 -8.67 -5.78
N PRO A 210 -19.22 -9.99 -5.98
CA PRO A 210 -18.03 -10.77 -6.32
C PRO A 210 -17.29 -10.22 -7.55
N GLU A 211 -18.02 -9.78 -8.57
CA GLU A 211 -17.49 -9.19 -9.80
C GLU A 211 -16.75 -7.86 -9.57
N ASN A 212 -17.09 -7.13 -8.51
CA ASN A 212 -16.45 -5.87 -8.12
C ASN A 212 -15.35 -6.07 -7.07
N THR A 213 -14.99 -7.34 -6.79
CA THR A 213 -14.00 -7.65 -5.76
C THR A 213 -12.60 -7.51 -6.32
N ILE A 214 -11.81 -6.64 -5.69
CA ILE A 214 -10.43 -6.36 -6.06
C ILE A 214 -9.56 -6.56 -4.83
N THR A 215 -8.43 -7.24 -5.00
CA THR A 215 -7.37 -7.37 -4.01
C THR A 215 -6.11 -6.75 -4.55
N VAL A 216 -5.41 -6.02 -3.68
CA VAL A 216 -4.11 -5.43 -3.97
C VAL A 216 -3.13 -5.92 -2.92
N GLU A 217 -1.99 -6.40 -3.38
CA GLU A 217 -0.85 -6.80 -2.56
C GLU A 217 0.38 -5.97 -2.94
N ALA A 218 1.14 -5.54 -1.94
CA ALA A 218 2.41 -4.86 -2.11
C ALA A 218 3.54 -5.76 -1.64
N TYR A 219 4.58 -5.88 -2.45
CA TYR A 219 5.75 -6.72 -2.21
C TYR A 219 7.04 -5.91 -2.32
N ASP A 220 8.04 -6.30 -1.56
CA ASP A 220 9.41 -5.88 -1.79
C ASP A 220 9.90 -6.49 -3.12
N ALA A 221 10.39 -5.67 -4.04
CA ALA A 221 10.69 -6.12 -5.40
C ALA A 221 11.90 -7.07 -5.48
N ASP A 222 12.82 -7.00 -4.53
CA ASP A 222 14.04 -7.81 -4.53
C ASP A 222 13.82 -9.18 -3.86
N THR A 223 13.03 -9.20 -2.79
CA THR A 223 12.82 -10.39 -1.94
C THR A 223 11.48 -11.08 -2.16
N LEU A 224 10.52 -10.42 -2.81
CA LEU A 224 9.13 -10.83 -2.91
C LEU A 224 8.46 -11.06 -1.54
N GLU A 225 8.97 -10.41 -0.49
CA GLU A 225 8.31 -10.39 0.81
C GLU A 225 7.06 -9.52 0.76
N LEU A 226 5.93 -10.03 1.28
CA LEU A 226 4.68 -9.29 1.34
C LEU A 226 4.77 -8.15 2.36
N LEU A 227 4.68 -6.91 1.87
CA LEU A 227 4.69 -5.69 2.68
C LEU A 227 3.30 -5.31 3.20
N GLY A 228 2.25 -5.64 2.45
CA GLY A 228 0.88 -5.35 2.83
C GLY A 228 -0.15 -5.87 1.82
N SER A 229 -1.40 -6.02 2.26
CA SER A 229 -2.51 -6.46 1.43
C SER A 229 -3.79 -5.75 1.84
N SER A 230 -4.66 -5.47 0.87
CA SER A 230 -5.98 -4.89 1.08
C SER A 230 -6.96 -5.41 0.01
N SER A 231 -8.22 -5.57 0.37
CA SER A 231 -9.25 -6.09 -0.53
C SER A 231 -10.58 -5.36 -0.30
N SER A 232 -11.39 -5.25 -1.34
CA SER A 232 -12.71 -4.62 -1.31
C SER A 232 -13.66 -5.26 -2.30
N THR A 233 -14.96 -5.28 -1.99
CA THR A 233 -16.06 -5.78 -2.82
C THR A 233 -16.80 -4.70 -3.61
N HIS A 234 -16.37 -3.44 -3.52
CA HIS A 234 -17.04 -2.28 -4.14
C HIS A 234 -16.11 -1.52 -5.10
N GLY A 235 -15.13 -2.23 -5.69
CA GLY A 235 -14.23 -1.66 -6.70
C GLY A 235 -13.33 -0.51 -6.22
N ARG A 236 -13.03 -0.43 -4.91
CA ARG A 236 -12.07 0.57 -4.39
C ARG A 236 -11.19 -0.04 -3.34
N VAL A 237 -9.89 -0.02 -3.57
CA VAL A 237 -8.92 -0.53 -2.60
C VAL A 237 -8.03 0.61 -2.17
N LYS A 238 -7.87 0.75 -0.86
CA LYS A 238 -6.85 1.60 -0.26
C LYS A 238 -5.92 0.72 0.56
N LEU A 239 -4.63 0.86 0.28
CA LEU A 239 -3.57 0.17 1.00
C LEU A 239 -2.59 1.23 1.49
N THR A 240 -2.30 1.24 2.78
CA THR A 240 -1.40 2.23 3.40
C THR A 240 -0.44 1.51 4.33
N GLY A 241 0.75 2.06 4.50
CA GLY A 241 1.71 1.54 5.46
C GLY A 241 2.85 2.51 5.69
N VAL A 242 3.68 2.16 6.66
CA VAL A 242 4.87 2.92 7.04
C VAL A 242 6.02 1.94 7.18
N GLY A 243 7.18 2.27 6.64
CA GLY A 243 8.36 1.43 6.76
C GLY A 243 9.48 1.80 5.82
N VAL A 244 10.67 1.28 6.12
CA VAL A 244 11.88 1.50 5.30
C VAL A 244 11.87 0.68 4.02
N ALA A 245 11.08 -0.40 3.94
CA ALA A 245 10.96 -1.22 2.74
C ALA A 245 10.37 -0.43 1.56
N PHE A 246 9.52 0.57 1.82
CA PHE A 246 8.94 1.43 0.78
C PHE A 246 9.94 2.45 0.20
N ALA A 247 11.16 2.55 0.76
CA ALA A 247 12.27 3.27 0.15
C ALA A 247 12.89 2.51 -1.04
N GLY A 248 12.70 1.19 -1.08
CA GLY A 248 13.13 0.33 -2.17
C GLY A 248 12.12 0.29 -3.30
N ASP A 249 12.37 -0.61 -4.24
CA ASP A 249 11.39 -0.87 -5.30
C ASP A 249 10.26 -1.73 -4.77
N VAL A 250 9.04 -1.37 -5.15
CA VAL A 250 7.82 -2.05 -4.70
C VAL A 250 7.12 -2.65 -5.91
N LEU A 251 6.75 -3.91 -5.79
CA LEU A 251 5.84 -4.57 -6.72
C LEU A 251 4.42 -4.49 -6.17
N ILE A 252 3.48 -4.08 -7.01
CA ILE A 252 2.06 -4.11 -6.71
C ILE A 252 1.43 -5.20 -7.57
N ARG A 253 0.71 -6.12 -6.94
CA ARG A 253 -0.12 -7.11 -7.60
C ARG A 253 -1.58 -6.73 -7.43
N VAL A 254 -2.30 -6.64 -8.54
CA VAL A 254 -3.75 -6.43 -8.61
C VAL A 254 -4.38 -7.72 -9.11
N PHE A 255 -5.37 -8.25 -8.38
CA PHE A 255 -6.09 -9.43 -8.83
C PHE A 255 -7.50 -9.49 -8.23
N SER A 256 -8.34 -10.36 -8.78
CA SER A 256 -9.64 -10.66 -8.20
C SER A 256 -9.67 -12.10 -7.67
N PRO A 257 -10.20 -12.35 -6.46
CA PRO A 257 -10.50 -13.70 -6.02
C PRO A 257 -11.68 -14.33 -6.79
N THR A 258 -12.41 -13.52 -7.58
CA THR A 258 -13.49 -13.98 -8.45
C THR A 258 -12.93 -14.26 -9.84
N PRO A 259 -12.89 -15.53 -10.29
CA PRO A 259 -12.18 -15.91 -11.52
C PRO A 259 -12.80 -15.33 -12.80
N ASP A 260 -14.07 -14.95 -12.78
CA ASP A 260 -14.76 -14.35 -13.93
C ASP A 260 -14.77 -12.81 -13.88
N ALA A 261 -14.15 -12.18 -12.87
CA ALA A 261 -14.14 -10.73 -12.75
C ALA A 261 -13.24 -10.10 -13.82
N SER A 262 -13.77 -9.07 -14.47
CA SER A 262 -13.03 -8.29 -15.45
C SER A 262 -13.52 -6.85 -15.46
N PHE A 263 -12.59 -5.92 -15.37
CA PHE A 263 -12.89 -4.50 -15.26
C PHE A 263 -11.66 -3.64 -15.53
N GLY A 264 -11.92 -2.42 -16.03
CA GLY A 264 -10.91 -1.37 -16.06
C GLY A 264 -10.73 -0.72 -14.69
N TYR A 265 -9.53 -0.21 -14.43
CA TYR A 265 -9.20 0.51 -13.22
C TYR A 265 -8.13 1.58 -13.43
N SER A 266 -8.03 2.48 -12.45
CA SER A 266 -6.94 3.43 -12.32
C SER A 266 -6.29 3.33 -10.94
N MET A 267 -5.03 3.73 -10.86
CA MET A 267 -4.23 3.61 -9.65
C MET A 267 -3.45 4.89 -9.36
N SER A 268 -3.25 5.16 -8.09
CA SER A 268 -2.36 6.19 -7.60
C SER A 268 -1.45 5.60 -6.51
N TYR A 269 -0.16 5.80 -6.68
CA TYR A 269 0.86 5.47 -5.69
C TYR A 269 1.42 6.77 -5.15
N PHE A 270 1.38 6.93 -3.83
CA PHE A 270 1.89 8.07 -3.11
C PHE A 270 2.96 7.60 -2.12
N LEU A 271 4.13 8.22 -2.19
CA LEU A 271 5.24 8.02 -1.28
C LEU A 271 5.56 9.35 -0.60
N GLN A 272 5.78 9.32 0.70
CA GLN A 272 6.11 10.50 1.49
C GLN A 272 7.17 10.16 2.53
N ASP A 273 8.06 11.11 2.82
CA ASP A 273 8.94 11.02 3.96
C ASP A 273 8.19 11.28 5.29
N GLU A 274 8.51 10.54 6.35
CA GLU A 274 7.90 10.85 7.66
C GLU A 274 8.49 12.16 8.25
N ALA A 275 9.72 12.51 7.86
CA ALA A 275 10.46 13.63 8.44
C ALA A 275 9.99 15.02 7.96
N GLY A 276 9.36 15.12 6.79
CA GLY A 276 8.97 16.40 6.19
C GLY A 276 7.75 17.07 6.83
N GLU A 277 7.07 16.43 7.79
CA GLU A 277 5.88 16.99 8.45
C GLU A 277 6.21 17.87 9.68
N ASP A 278 7.44 17.84 10.21
CA ASP A 278 7.78 18.49 11.51
C ASP A 278 8.38 19.91 11.39
N GLU A 279 8.44 20.49 10.19
CA GLU A 279 9.06 21.82 10.00
C GLU A 279 8.19 22.99 10.50
N CYS A 280 7.03 22.73 11.12
CA CYS A 280 6.10 23.76 11.61
C CYS A 280 6.09 23.98 13.13
N GLU A 281 6.95 23.32 13.92
CA GLU A 281 7.10 23.65 15.34
C GLU A 281 8.13 24.79 15.55
N CYS A 282 7.68 26.04 15.48
CA CYS A 282 8.43 27.23 15.90
C CYS A 282 7.55 28.24 16.65
#